data_AF-A0AA38J4Q4-F1
#
_entry.id   AF-A0AA38J4Q4-F1
#
_cell.length_a   1.000
_cell.length_b   1.000
_cell.length_c   1.000
_cell.angle_alpha   90.00
_cell.angle_beta   90.00
_cell.angle_gamma   90.00
#
_symmetry.space_group_name_H-M   'P 1'
#
loop_
_entity.id
_entity.type
_entity.pdbx_description
1 polymer ?
#
loop_
_entity_poly.entity_id
_entity_poly.type
_entity_poly.pdbx_seq_one_letter_code
_entity_poly.pdbx_strand_id
1 'polypeptide(L)'
;MSAEVITDSQVIQNTTKVKQKKEYKWKFIWRNIALFSAMHIGAIYGLYLIFTSAQWKTTFYAWFLHVLSIEGMTAGAHRLWSHRSYKAKLPLQIFLIICQTLTLQKDAYEWAFLHRIHHKCVDTDADPHNSFRGFFFSHFGWLLIEPEPELVEKCKNTQYSDLQSDKILMFQKKYYFVFFAPVVGILIPTAIPYYFWNETIENSFFIATMVRFCFVGHTLFFINSVAHVFGTRPYDKNICPTESPPLISFITLGEGWHNYHHIFPWDYRTAEIGKYRINITTMFLNLMAAIGWAYDLKTVSLESIAKRASRTGDGTRILDKRTTNLVQHQNSESDLIWGWGDKDMGDEYLNYVKITNRKYD
;
A
#
# COMPACT_ATOMS: atom_id res chain seq x y z
N MET A 1 -43.22 -38.03 -4.49
CA MET A 1 -41.86 -37.46 -4.52
C MET A 1 -41.41 -37.38 -5.96
N SER A 2 -41.66 -36.25 -6.62
CA SER A 2 -41.21 -35.96 -7.98
C SER A 2 -39.94 -35.12 -7.87
N ALA A 3 -38.81 -35.67 -8.31
CA ALA A 3 -37.56 -34.94 -8.39
C ALA A 3 -37.65 -33.95 -9.56
N GLU A 4 -37.60 -32.65 -9.26
CA GLU A 4 -37.47 -31.61 -10.28
C GLU A 4 -36.07 -31.68 -10.89
N VAL A 5 -36.02 -31.94 -12.20
CA VAL A 5 -34.81 -31.85 -13.01
C VAL A 5 -34.55 -30.36 -13.25
N ILE A 6 -33.55 -29.83 -12.54
CA ILE A 6 -33.03 -28.47 -12.77
C ILE A 6 -32.33 -28.49 -14.13
N THR A 7 -32.92 -27.84 -15.13
CA THR A 7 -32.32 -27.70 -16.47
C THR A 7 -31.20 -26.66 -16.47
N ASP A 8 -30.15 -26.89 -17.27
CA ASP A 8 -28.92 -26.08 -17.41
C ASP A 8 -29.15 -24.56 -17.59
N SER A 9 -30.34 -24.14 -18.03
CA SER A 9 -30.76 -22.75 -18.15
C SER A 9 -30.90 -22.01 -16.82
N GLN A 10 -31.21 -22.70 -15.71
CA GLN A 10 -31.28 -22.08 -14.37
C GLN A 10 -29.89 -21.89 -13.73
N VAL A 11 -28.92 -22.72 -14.10
CA VAL A 11 -27.52 -22.60 -13.66
C VAL A 11 -26.85 -21.40 -14.35
N ILE A 12 -27.15 -21.18 -15.64
CA ILE A 12 -26.56 -20.08 -16.43
C ILE A 12 -27.08 -18.70 -15.99
N GLN A 13 -28.31 -18.59 -15.44
CA GLN A 13 -28.82 -17.32 -14.94
C GLN A 13 -28.16 -16.84 -13.64
N ASN A 14 -27.53 -17.72 -12.86
CA ASN A 14 -26.86 -17.33 -11.61
C ASN A 14 -25.43 -16.78 -11.82
N THR A 15 -24.81 -17.02 -12.98
CA THR A 15 -23.42 -16.62 -13.27
C THR A 15 -23.26 -15.33 -14.06
N THR A 16 -24.36 -14.62 -14.36
CA THR A 16 -24.29 -13.36 -15.12
C THR A 16 -25.21 -12.30 -14.52
N LYS A 17 -25.07 -12.04 -13.21
CA LYS A 17 -25.40 -10.69 -12.71
C LYS A 17 -24.36 -9.74 -13.29
N VAL A 18 -24.64 -9.21 -14.48
CA VAL A 18 -24.08 -7.93 -14.93
C VAL A 18 -24.40 -6.97 -13.78
N LYS A 19 -23.41 -6.67 -12.93
CA LYS A 19 -23.53 -5.66 -11.86
C LYS A 19 -24.05 -4.41 -12.57
N GLN A 20 -25.31 -4.04 -12.32
CA GLN A 20 -25.87 -2.79 -12.82
C GLN A 20 -24.87 -1.69 -12.48
N LYS A 21 -24.51 -0.88 -13.47
CA LYS A 21 -23.58 0.23 -13.30
C LYS A 21 -24.22 1.21 -12.29
N LYS A 22 -23.82 1.11 -11.02
CA LYS A 22 -24.29 1.99 -9.95
C LYS A 22 -23.99 3.43 -10.36
N GLU A 23 -25.01 4.28 -10.31
CA GLU A 23 -24.84 5.69 -10.60
C GLU A 23 -24.32 6.39 -9.33
N TYR A 24 -23.07 6.86 -9.39
CA TYR A 24 -22.43 7.52 -8.25
C TYR A 24 -22.84 8.99 -8.18
N LYS A 25 -23.26 9.43 -6.99
CA LYS A 25 -23.51 10.85 -6.71
C LYS A 25 -22.24 11.50 -6.15
N TRP A 26 -21.61 12.34 -6.96
CA TRP A 26 -20.35 13.00 -6.61
C TRP A 26 -20.62 14.20 -5.69
N LYS A 27 -20.24 14.08 -4.42
CA LYS A 27 -20.24 15.20 -3.46
C LYS A 27 -18.81 15.68 -3.25
N PHE A 28 -18.49 16.83 -3.83
CA PHE A 28 -17.13 17.37 -3.81
C PHE A 28 -16.74 17.94 -2.46
N ILE A 29 -15.52 17.62 -2.02
CA ILE A 29 -14.89 18.23 -0.85
C ILE A 29 -14.02 19.39 -1.35
N TRP A 30 -14.62 20.56 -1.50
CA TRP A 30 -13.96 21.76 -2.06
C TRP A 30 -12.66 22.15 -1.38
N ARG A 31 -12.57 21.95 -0.05
CA ARG A 31 -11.31 22.15 0.69
C ARG A 31 -10.19 21.28 0.16
N ASN A 32 -10.45 19.99 -0.08
CA ASN A 32 -9.45 19.06 -0.58
C ASN A 32 -9.08 19.43 -2.02
N ILE A 33 -10.05 19.76 -2.87
CA ILE A 33 -9.80 20.23 -4.24
C ILE A 33 -8.89 21.46 -4.26
N ALA A 34 -9.15 22.44 -3.38
CA ALA A 34 -8.31 23.64 -3.27
C ALA A 34 -6.88 23.30 -2.81
N LEU A 35 -6.73 22.46 -1.78
CA LEU A 35 -5.42 22.07 -1.25
C LEU A 35 -4.61 21.25 -2.26
N PHE A 36 -5.24 20.27 -2.93
CA PHE A 36 -4.58 19.49 -3.99
C PHE A 36 -4.23 20.39 -5.18
N SER A 37 -5.11 21.29 -5.61
CA SER A 37 -4.79 22.26 -6.68
C SER A 37 -3.58 23.12 -6.31
N ALA A 38 -3.56 23.68 -5.09
CA ALA A 38 -2.45 24.49 -4.60
C ALA A 38 -1.13 23.70 -4.53
N MET A 39 -1.19 22.44 -4.07
CA MET A 39 -0.03 21.54 -4.05
C MET A 39 0.53 21.30 -5.46
N HIS A 40 -0.32 21.01 -6.45
CA HIS A 40 0.14 20.77 -7.83
C HIS A 40 0.70 22.04 -8.47
N ILE A 41 0.05 23.20 -8.29
CA ILE A 41 0.55 24.48 -8.79
C ILE A 41 1.92 24.79 -8.15
N GLY A 42 2.04 24.63 -6.83
CA GLY A 42 3.30 24.80 -6.12
C GLY A 42 4.39 23.83 -6.58
N ALA A 43 4.04 22.59 -6.88
CA ALA A 43 4.99 21.62 -7.43
C ALA A 43 5.44 22.00 -8.85
N ILE A 44 4.54 22.46 -9.72
CA ILE A 44 4.90 22.95 -11.07
C ILE A 44 5.86 24.14 -10.95
N TYR A 45 5.58 25.07 -10.04
CA TYR A 45 6.49 26.19 -9.78
C TYR A 45 7.84 25.72 -9.22
N GLY A 46 7.85 24.78 -8.28
CA GLY A 46 9.09 24.19 -7.76
C GLY A 46 9.90 23.47 -8.85
N LEU A 47 9.26 22.78 -9.79
CA LEU A 47 9.94 22.19 -10.95
C LEU A 47 10.62 23.27 -11.81
N TYR A 48 9.95 24.40 -12.05
CA TYR A 48 10.57 25.55 -12.72
C TYR A 48 11.80 26.08 -11.97
N LEU A 49 11.72 26.19 -10.63
CA LEU A 49 12.84 26.65 -9.79
C LEU A 49 14.04 25.69 -9.83
N ILE A 50 13.81 24.37 -9.90
CA ILE A 50 14.87 23.36 -10.04
C ILE A 50 15.79 23.67 -11.24
N PHE A 51 15.21 24.16 -12.36
CA PHE A 51 15.97 24.40 -13.59
C PHE A 51 16.48 25.84 -13.73
N THR A 52 16.06 26.77 -12.87
CA THR A 52 16.35 28.21 -13.04
C THR A 52 17.18 28.82 -11.93
N SER A 53 16.98 28.41 -10.67
CA SER A 53 17.59 29.08 -9.52
C SER A 53 18.07 28.15 -8.40
N ALA A 54 17.57 26.92 -8.33
CA ALA A 54 17.86 26.02 -7.22
C ALA A 54 19.29 25.48 -7.24
N GLN A 55 19.86 25.32 -6.05
CA GLN A 55 21.09 24.54 -5.90
C GLN A 55 20.79 23.05 -6.08
N TRP A 56 21.67 22.33 -6.78
CA TRP A 56 21.52 20.88 -7.00
C TRP A 56 21.40 20.08 -5.69
N LYS A 57 21.99 20.57 -4.59
CA LYS A 57 21.88 19.98 -3.25
C LYS A 57 20.43 19.93 -2.76
N THR A 58 19.65 20.97 -3.02
CA THR A 58 18.23 21.07 -2.65
C THR A 58 17.39 20.04 -3.40
N THR A 59 17.65 19.88 -4.70
CA THR A 59 17.00 18.86 -5.52
C THR A 59 17.34 17.45 -5.04
N PHE A 60 18.63 17.17 -4.77
CA PHE A 60 19.05 15.88 -4.23
C PHE A 60 18.43 15.59 -2.86
N TYR A 61 18.39 16.60 -1.98
CA TYR A 61 17.77 16.50 -0.67
C TYR A 61 16.27 16.20 -0.76
N ALA A 62 15.54 16.88 -1.65
CA ALA A 62 14.12 16.61 -1.89
C ALA A 62 13.88 15.18 -2.40
N TRP A 63 14.74 14.69 -3.31
CA TRP A 63 14.69 13.29 -3.77
C TRP A 63 15.00 12.30 -2.65
N PHE A 64 16.00 12.59 -1.80
CA PHE A 64 16.31 11.76 -0.64
C PHE A 64 15.13 11.69 0.34
N LEU A 65 14.49 12.81 0.66
CA LEU A 65 13.28 12.85 1.48
C LEU A 65 12.12 12.08 0.82
N HIS A 66 12.00 12.13 -0.50
CA HIS A 66 11.00 11.35 -1.23
C HIS A 66 11.21 9.85 -1.00
N VAL A 67 12.44 9.33 -1.16
CA VAL A 67 12.76 7.91 -0.89
C VAL A 67 12.43 7.54 0.56
N LEU A 68 12.84 8.38 1.53
CA LEU A 68 12.50 8.15 2.94
C LEU A 68 10.98 8.15 3.19
N SER A 69 10.23 9.01 2.49
CA SER A 69 8.76 9.06 2.62
C SER A 69 8.12 7.78 2.12
N ILE A 70 8.54 7.28 0.95
CA ILE A 70 8.04 6.03 0.41
C ILE A 70 8.44 4.86 1.32
N GLU A 71 9.66 4.83 1.85
CA GLU A 71 10.09 3.80 2.80
C GLU A 71 9.25 3.81 4.09
N GLY A 72 8.95 4.99 4.64
CA GLY A 72 8.06 5.13 5.80
C GLY A 72 6.64 4.62 5.55
N MET A 73 6.14 4.79 4.32
CA MET A 73 4.85 4.24 3.91
C MET A 73 4.90 2.72 3.75
N THR A 74 5.89 2.21 3.03
CA THR A 74 6.02 0.79 2.65
C THR A 74 6.48 -0.09 3.82
N ALA A 75 7.67 0.15 4.38
CA ALA A 75 8.15 -0.61 5.54
C ALA A 75 7.34 -0.31 6.81
N GLY A 76 6.83 0.90 6.97
CA GLY A 76 6.05 1.33 8.13
C GLY A 76 4.55 1.09 7.98
N ALA A 77 3.83 2.09 7.48
CA ALA A 77 2.36 2.10 7.45
C ALA A 77 1.77 0.80 6.87
N HIS A 78 2.34 0.32 5.78
CA HIS A 78 1.91 -0.85 5.05
C HIS A 78 2.37 -2.16 5.69
N ARG A 79 3.64 -2.51 5.58
CA ARG A 79 4.12 -3.87 5.96
C ARG A 79 4.11 -4.11 7.47
N LEU A 80 4.43 -3.09 8.28
CA LEU A 80 4.48 -3.21 9.75
C LEU A 80 3.09 -3.04 10.37
N TRP A 81 2.47 -1.88 10.20
CA TRP A 81 1.25 -1.54 10.93
C TRP A 81 -0.01 -2.12 10.26
N SER A 82 -0.17 -2.03 8.93
CA SER A 82 -1.33 -2.65 8.27
C SER A 82 -1.25 -4.17 8.30
N HIS A 83 -0.13 -4.77 7.90
CA HIS A 83 -0.08 -6.21 7.60
C HIS A 83 0.54 -7.07 8.68
N ARG A 84 1.25 -6.49 9.66
CA ARG A 84 1.97 -7.22 10.73
C ARG A 84 2.92 -8.30 10.18
N SER A 85 3.47 -8.05 9.01
CA SER A 85 4.33 -8.99 8.27
C SER A 85 5.69 -9.20 8.94
N TYR A 86 6.10 -8.27 9.80
CA TYR A 86 7.26 -8.37 10.67
C TYR A 86 7.02 -7.61 11.97
N LYS A 87 7.97 -7.67 12.91
CA LYS A 87 7.99 -6.87 14.13
C LYS A 87 9.23 -5.97 14.15
N ALA A 88 9.08 -4.78 14.70
CA ALA A 88 10.13 -3.79 14.81
C ALA A 88 10.43 -3.47 16.28
N LYS A 89 11.70 -3.20 16.60
CA LYS A 89 12.09 -2.57 17.87
C LYS A 89 11.80 -1.07 17.83
N LEU A 90 11.74 -0.44 19.01
CA LEU A 90 11.42 0.98 19.16
C LEU A 90 12.23 1.93 18.26
N PRO A 91 13.57 1.77 18.07
CA PRO A 91 14.32 2.66 17.18
C PRO A 91 13.81 2.66 15.73
N LEU A 92 13.50 1.47 15.21
CA LEU A 92 12.96 1.34 13.86
C LEU A 92 11.53 1.88 13.77
N GLN A 93 10.70 1.65 14.78
CA GLN A 93 9.34 2.21 14.80
C GLN A 93 9.36 3.75 14.81
N ILE A 94 10.26 4.37 15.58
CA ILE A 94 10.45 5.83 15.61
C ILE A 94 10.95 6.34 14.26
N PHE A 95 11.93 5.67 13.65
CA PHE A 95 12.41 6.03 12.32
C PHE A 95 11.27 5.99 11.28
N LEU A 96 10.53 4.88 11.24
CA LEU A 96 9.46 4.68 10.27
C LEU A 96 8.30 5.65 10.46
N ILE A 97 7.93 6.01 11.69
CA ILE A 97 6.82 6.96 11.92
C ILE A 97 7.20 8.38 11.50
N ILE A 98 8.46 8.77 11.67
CA ILE A 98 9.00 10.05 11.17
C ILE A 98 8.99 10.05 9.64
N CYS A 99 9.51 8.98 9.02
CA CYS A 99 9.50 8.79 7.57
C CYS A 99 8.08 8.81 7.00
N GLN A 100 7.11 8.13 7.63
CA GLN A 100 5.71 8.16 7.22
C GLN A 100 5.13 9.57 7.30
N THR A 101 5.49 10.34 8.33
CA THR A 101 5.04 11.73 8.49
C THR A 101 5.48 12.62 7.31
N LEU A 102 6.65 12.35 6.71
CA LEU A 102 7.12 13.07 5.53
C LEU A 102 6.19 12.92 4.32
N THR A 103 5.36 11.87 4.28
CA THR A 103 4.41 11.64 3.18
C THR A 103 3.28 12.66 3.15
N LEU A 104 2.94 13.25 4.31
CA LEU A 104 1.76 14.09 4.52
C LEU A 104 0.42 13.40 4.15
N GLN A 105 0.38 12.07 4.10
CA GLN A 105 -0.80 11.25 3.74
C GLN A 105 -1.64 10.83 4.97
N LYS A 106 -1.92 11.79 5.86
CA LYS A 106 -2.53 11.59 7.20
C LYS A 106 -1.69 10.73 8.16
N ASP A 107 -2.19 10.55 9.39
CA ASP A 107 -1.54 9.71 10.40
C ASP A 107 -1.50 8.24 10.01
N ALA A 108 -0.45 7.54 10.43
CA ALA A 108 -0.22 6.14 10.08
C ALA A 108 -1.31 5.20 10.63
N TYR A 109 -2.00 5.56 11.72
CA TYR A 109 -3.14 4.81 12.23
C TYR A 109 -4.30 4.84 11.22
N GLU A 110 -4.72 6.03 10.78
CA GLU A 110 -5.84 6.17 9.84
C GLU A 110 -5.52 5.53 8.49
N TRP A 111 -4.27 5.69 8.03
CA TRP A 111 -3.80 5.03 6.82
C TRP A 111 -3.88 3.50 6.95
N ALA A 112 -3.32 2.93 8.02
CA ALA A 112 -3.32 1.48 8.21
C ALA A 112 -4.72 0.90 8.39
N PHE A 113 -5.59 1.63 9.09
CA PHE A 113 -6.99 1.28 9.27
C PHE A 113 -7.73 1.17 7.92
N LEU A 114 -7.63 2.22 7.09
CA LEU A 114 -8.27 2.24 5.77
C LEU A 114 -7.68 1.20 4.82
N HIS A 115 -6.36 0.96 4.90
CA HIS A 115 -5.70 -0.07 4.10
C HIS A 115 -6.20 -1.48 4.43
N ARG A 116 -6.42 -1.79 5.72
CA ARG A 116 -7.02 -3.09 6.10
C ARG A 116 -8.45 -3.24 5.60
N ILE A 117 -9.24 -2.15 5.59
CA ILE A 117 -10.58 -2.15 4.99
C ILE A 117 -10.49 -2.41 3.49
N HIS A 118 -9.57 -1.73 2.79
CA HIS A 118 -9.34 -1.97 1.37
C HIS A 118 -9.07 -3.45 1.07
N HIS A 119 -8.16 -4.10 1.80
CA HIS A 119 -7.93 -5.54 1.61
C HIS A 119 -9.18 -6.39 1.82
N LYS A 120 -9.99 -6.08 2.84
CA LYS A 120 -11.23 -6.80 3.15
C LYS A 120 -12.37 -6.58 2.16
N CYS A 121 -12.34 -5.44 1.47
CA CYS A 121 -13.45 -4.94 0.69
C CYS A 121 -13.00 -4.56 -0.73
N VAL A 122 -11.92 -5.16 -1.21
CA VAL A 122 -11.24 -4.77 -2.46
C VAL A 122 -12.22 -4.65 -3.61
N ASP A 123 -12.21 -3.50 -4.28
CA ASP A 123 -13.05 -3.20 -5.45
C ASP A 123 -14.57 -3.37 -5.20
N THR A 124 -15.00 -3.14 -3.96
CA THR A 124 -16.41 -2.93 -3.58
C THR A 124 -16.66 -1.46 -3.25
N ASP A 125 -17.91 -1.07 -2.98
CA ASP A 125 -18.21 0.32 -2.57
C ASP A 125 -17.76 0.65 -1.14
N ALA A 126 -17.36 -0.37 -0.37
CA ALA A 126 -16.67 -0.20 0.90
C ALA A 126 -15.13 -0.08 0.74
N ASP A 127 -14.60 -0.13 -0.48
CA ASP A 127 -13.19 0.18 -0.77
C ASP A 127 -13.00 1.70 -0.91
N PRO A 128 -12.08 2.34 -0.15
CA PRO A 128 -11.77 3.76 -0.29
C PRO A 128 -11.40 4.21 -1.71
N HIS A 129 -10.81 3.32 -2.51
CA HIS A 129 -10.30 3.63 -3.84
C HIS A 129 -10.68 2.59 -4.88
N ASN A 130 -11.90 2.08 -4.79
CA ASN A 130 -12.53 1.14 -5.72
C ASN A 130 -12.14 1.41 -7.19
N SER A 131 -11.38 0.49 -7.80
CA SER A 131 -10.85 0.68 -9.16
C SER A 131 -11.93 0.61 -10.24
N PHE A 132 -13.10 0.02 -9.95
CA PHE A 132 -14.25 0.01 -10.88
C PHE A 132 -14.85 1.40 -11.12
N ARG A 133 -14.54 2.39 -10.27
CA ARG A 133 -14.95 3.79 -10.47
C ARG A 133 -14.06 4.54 -11.46
N GLY A 134 -13.05 3.86 -12.01
CA GLY A 134 -12.17 4.36 -13.06
C GLY A 134 -10.84 4.88 -12.53
N PHE A 135 -9.86 4.96 -13.45
CA PHE A 135 -8.47 5.28 -13.13
C PHE A 135 -8.29 6.58 -12.34
N PHE A 136 -8.98 7.66 -12.74
CA PHE A 136 -8.86 8.95 -12.05
C PHE A 136 -9.34 8.86 -10.59
N PHE A 137 -10.45 8.14 -10.37
CA PHE A 137 -10.99 7.94 -9.04
C PHE A 137 -10.00 7.18 -8.15
N SER A 138 -9.52 6.01 -8.59
CA SER A 138 -8.61 5.18 -7.79
C SER A 138 -7.23 5.80 -7.62
N HIS A 139 -6.76 6.63 -8.56
CA HIS A 139 -5.48 7.33 -8.41
C HIS A 139 -5.55 8.34 -7.26
N PHE A 140 -6.39 9.36 -7.36
CA PHE A 140 -6.54 10.35 -6.27
C PHE A 140 -7.91 11.02 -6.20
N GLY A 141 -8.81 10.76 -7.15
CA GLY A 141 -10.16 11.35 -7.15
C GLY A 141 -10.99 10.99 -5.91
N TRP A 142 -10.73 9.83 -5.31
CA TRP A 142 -11.33 9.43 -4.02
C TRP A 142 -11.04 10.39 -2.87
N LEU A 143 -9.95 11.16 -2.93
CA LEU A 143 -9.61 12.19 -1.93
C LEU A 143 -10.40 13.49 -2.13
N LEU A 144 -11.04 13.67 -3.28
CA LEU A 144 -11.70 14.92 -3.67
C LEU A 144 -13.20 14.91 -3.42
N ILE A 145 -13.76 13.77 -3.03
CA ILE A 145 -15.19 13.58 -2.82
C ILE A 145 -15.48 12.93 -1.46
N GLU A 146 -16.71 13.04 -1.00
CA GLU A 146 -17.17 12.31 0.17
C GLU A 146 -17.11 10.78 -0.07
N PRO A 147 -16.71 10.00 0.95
CA PRO A 147 -16.71 8.55 0.87
C PRO A 147 -18.13 7.99 0.69
N GLU A 148 -18.24 6.82 0.05
CA GLU A 148 -19.53 6.13 -0.08
C GLU A 148 -20.11 5.76 1.30
N PRO A 149 -21.45 5.75 1.46
CA PRO A 149 -22.09 5.35 2.71
C PRO A 149 -21.65 3.98 3.23
N GLU A 150 -21.42 3.03 2.32
CA GLU A 150 -20.97 1.67 2.66
C GLU A 150 -19.58 1.67 3.31
N LEU A 151 -18.63 2.46 2.79
CA LEU A 151 -17.33 2.66 3.42
C LEU A 151 -17.47 3.32 4.80
N VAL A 152 -18.30 4.35 4.92
CA VAL A 152 -18.53 5.05 6.20
C VAL A 152 -19.10 4.09 7.25
N GLU A 153 -20.08 3.28 6.87
CA GLU A 153 -20.67 2.26 7.73
C GLU A 153 -19.66 1.18 8.11
N LYS A 154 -18.88 0.69 7.14
CA LYS A 154 -17.82 -0.30 7.38
C LYS A 154 -16.79 0.23 8.37
N CYS A 155 -16.35 1.48 8.21
CA CYS A 155 -15.43 2.14 9.13
C CYS A 155 -15.99 2.25 10.55
N LYS A 156 -17.27 2.60 10.71
CA LYS A 156 -17.92 2.71 12.04
C LYS A 156 -18.01 1.35 12.76
N ASN A 157 -18.25 0.28 12.00
CA ASN A 157 -18.46 -1.07 12.53
C ASN A 157 -17.17 -1.90 12.61
N THR A 158 -16.02 -1.33 12.22
CA THR A 158 -14.72 -2.03 12.24
C THR A 158 -13.82 -1.43 13.31
N GLN A 159 -13.18 -2.28 14.10
CA GLN A 159 -12.18 -1.87 15.08
C GLN A 159 -10.95 -2.78 14.98
N TYR A 160 -9.77 -2.16 15.03
CA TYR A 160 -8.48 -2.85 15.06
C TYR A 160 -7.78 -2.48 16.37
N SER A 161 -8.01 -3.30 17.40
CA SER A 161 -7.51 -3.05 18.76
C SER A 161 -5.99 -3.01 18.85
N ASP A 162 -5.30 -3.75 17.97
CA ASP A 162 -3.84 -3.76 17.88
C ASP A 162 -3.30 -2.38 17.45
N LEU A 163 -3.90 -1.74 16.44
CA LEU A 163 -3.55 -0.37 16.02
C LEU A 163 -3.82 0.66 17.12
N GLN A 164 -4.95 0.52 17.83
CA GLN A 164 -5.33 1.42 18.93
C GLN A 164 -4.44 1.25 20.17
N SER A 165 -3.89 0.05 20.37
CA SER A 165 -2.98 -0.24 21.48
C SER A 165 -1.53 0.20 21.22
N ASP A 166 -1.17 0.49 19.96
CA ASP A 166 0.17 0.96 19.60
C ASP A 166 0.36 2.41 20.04
N LYS A 167 1.20 2.61 21.06
CA LYS A 167 1.46 3.92 21.67
C LYS A 167 2.10 4.91 20.69
N ILE A 168 2.90 4.43 19.73
CA ILE A 168 3.59 5.30 18.76
C ILE A 168 2.58 5.82 17.75
N LEU A 169 1.74 4.93 17.20
CA LEU A 169 0.66 5.33 16.29
C LEU A 169 -0.29 6.32 16.95
N MET A 170 -0.74 6.03 18.17
CA MET A 170 -1.69 6.90 18.87
C MET A 170 -1.06 8.23 19.29
N PHE A 171 0.24 8.26 19.61
CA PHE A 171 0.96 9.49 19.85
C PHE A 171 1.07 10.35 18.58
N GLN A 172 1.48 9.75 17.46
CA GLN A 172 1.53 10.45 16.18
C GLN A 172 0.15 10.99 15.81
N LYS A 173 -0.89 10.16 15.87
CA LYS A 173 -2.28 10.55 15.57
C LYS A 173 -2.75 11.76 16.38
N LYS A 174 -2.52 11.73 17.70
CA LYS A 174 -2.93 12.81 18.61
C LYS A 174 -2.32 14.17 18.24
N TYR A 175 -1.07 14.17 17.79
CA TYR A 175 -0.31 15.39 17.50
C TYR A 175 -0.07 15.60 16.00
N TYR A 176 -0.75 14.85 15.14
CA TYR A 176 -0.42 14.80 13.71
C TYR A 176 -0.54 16.19 13.05
N PHE A 177 -1.73 16.79 13.11
CA PHE A 177 -2.01 18.05 12.43
C PHE A 177 -1.38 19.26 13.14
N VAL A 178 -1.19 19.20 14.45
CA VAL A 178 -0.69 20.34 15.24
C VAL A 178 0.84 20.40 15.27
N PHE A 179 1.52 19.25 15.21
CA PHE A 179 2.97 19.19 15.36
C PHE A 179 3.65 18.40 14.24
N PHE A 180 3.33 17.12 14.07
CA PHE A 180 4.12 16.24 13.19
C PHE A 180 4.07 16.66 11.72
N ALA A 181 2.88 16.84 11.15
CA ALA A 181 2.72 17.28 9.76
C ALA A 181 3.36 18.65 9.47
N PRO A 182 3.07 19.72 10.24
CA PRO A 182 3.71 21.02 9.97
C PRO A 182 5.22 21.01 10.25
N VAL A 183 5.67 20.42 11.36
CA VAL A 183 7.10 20.50 11.75
C VAL A 183 7.96 19.53 10.93
N VAL A 184 7.63 18.23 10.97
CA VAL A 184 8.43 17.19 10.29
C VAL A 184 8.16 17.17 8.81
N GLY A 185 6.90 17.38 8.39
CA GLY A 185 6.51 17.29 6.99
C GLY A 185 6.77 18.56 6.16
N ILE A 186 6.89 19.75 6.77
CA ILE A 186 6.99 21.03 6.05
C ILE A 186 8.17 21.89 6.55
N LEU A 187 8.21 22.23 7.85
CA LEU A 187 9.19 23.19 8.37
C LEU A 187 10.62 22.65 8.34
N ILE A 188 10.86 21.43 8.80
CA ILE A 188 12.19 20.80 8.77
C ILE A 188 12.68 20.62 7.33
N PRO A 189 11.89 20.04 6.39
CA PRO A 189 12.24 19.97 4.98
C PRO A 189 12.61 21.32 4.37
N THR A 190 11.90 22.39 4.74
CA THR A 190 12.17 23.75 4.22
C THR A 190 13.39 24.40 4.90
N ALA A 191 13.59 24.18 6.19
CA ALA A 191 14.65 24.84 6.96
C ALA A 191 16.04 24.28 6.65
N ILE A 192 16.16 22.97 6.38
CA ILE A 192 17.47 22.35 6.16
C ILE A 192 18.23 22.97 4.98
N PRO A 193 17.64 23.09 3.77
CA PRO A 193 18.36 23.71 2.66
C PRO A 193 18.73 25.18 2.92
N TYR A 194 17.82 25.91 3.54
CA TYR A 194 18.02 27.31 3.90
C TYR A 194 19.22 27.51 4.83
N TYR A 195 19.31 26.74 5.93
CA TYR A 195 20.36 26.93 6.94
C TYR A 195 21.69 26.24 6.62
N PHE A 196 21.68 25.08 5.96
CA PHE A 196 22.89 24.25 5.81
C PHE A 196 23.67 24.50 4.52
N TRP A 197 23.04 25.04 3.48
CA TRP A 197 23.74 25.38 2.24
C TRP A 197 23.28 26.70 1.59
N ASN A 198 22.63 27.57 2.38
CA ASN A 198 22.22 28.92 1.98
C ASN A 198 21.33 28.93 0.72
N GLU A 199 20.42 27.96 0.61
CA GLU A 199 19.35 28.00 -0.40
C GLU A 199 18.34 29.11 -0.06
N THR A 200 17.62 29.63 -1.05
CA THR A 200 16.51 30.57 -0.75
C THR A 200 15.37 29.84 -0.05
N ILE A 201 14.63 30.53 0.83
CA ILE A 201 13.47 29.92 1.50
C ILE A 201 12.39 29.48 0.50
N GLU A 202 12.27 30.21 -0.61
CA GLU A 202 11.36 29.91 -1.71
C GLU A 202 11.72 28.59 -2.40
N ASN A 203 12.97 28.44 -2.86
CA ASN A 203 13.46 27.21 -3.46
C ASN A 203 13.32 26.03 -2.48
N SER A 204 13.72 26.25 -1.22
CA SER A 204 13.63 25.23 -0.18
C SER A 204 12.20 24.74 0.02
N PHE A 205 11.23 25.65 0.13
CA PHE A 205 9.83 25.31 0.35
C PHE A 205 9.21 24.62 -0.86
N PHE A 206 9.30 25.24 -2.05
CA PHE A 206 8.65 24.70 -3.23
C PHE A 206 9.27 23.38 -3.70
N ILE A 207 10.56 23.15 -3.47
CA ILE A 207 11.24 21.91 -3.90
C ILE A 207 11.17 20.84 -2.81
N ALA A 208 11.72 21.11 -1.62
CA ALA A 208 11.81 20.10 -0.55
C ALA A 208 10.47 19.79 0.11
N THR A 209 9.48 20.69 0.00
CA THR A 209 8.10 20.44 0.46
C THR A 209 7.15 20.15 -0.69
N MET A 210 6.90 21.10 -1.60
CA MET A 210 5.78 20.98 -2.56
C MET A 210 6.02 19.96 -3.68
N VAL A 211 7.16 20.02 -4.37
CA VAL A 211 7.55 19.02 -5.38
C VAL A 211 7.62 17.64 -4.74
N ARG A 212 8.33 17.51 -3.61
CA ARG A 212 8.43 16.25 -2.87
C ARG A 212 7.04 15.71 -2.49
N PHE A 213 6.17 16.52 -1.89
CA PHE A 213 4.84 16.09 -1.46
C PHE A 213 3.99 15.61 -2.63
N CYS A 214 3.99 16.35 -3.73
CA CYS A 214 3.27 15.98 -4.96
C CYS A 214 3.77 14.65 -5.53
N PHE A 215 5.09 14.49 -5.66
CA PHE A 215 5.71 13.27 -6.21
C PHE A 215 5.52 12.05 -5.30
N VAL A 216 5.63 12.23 -3.97
CA VAL A 216 5.30 11.17 -3.00
C VAL A 216 3.83 10.76 -3.17
N GLY A 217 2.91 11.73 -3.26
CA GLY A 217 1.49 11.45 -3.50
C GLY A 217 1.27 10.59 -4.74
N HIS A 218 1.72 11.04 -5.90
CA HIS A 218 1.55 10.28 -7.15
C HIS A 218 2.18 8.89 -7.12
N THR A 219 3.35 8.75 -6.48
CA THR A 219 4.00 7.45 -6.30
C THR A 219 3.12 6.47 -5.54
N LEU A 220 2.50 6.91 -4.45
CA LEU A 220 1.58 6.08 -3.67
C LEU A 220 0.27 5.83 -4.43
N PHE A 221 -0.24 6.84 -5.13
CA PHE A 221 -1.46 6.75 -5.93
C PHE A 221 -1.35 5.79 -7.12
N PHE A 222 -0.15 5.55 -7.64
CA PHE A 222 0.07 4.55 -8.70
C PHE A 222 -0.23 3.12 -8.22
N ILE A 223 -0.06 2.82 -6.93
CA ILE A 223 -0.38 1.50 -6.39
C ILE A 223 -1.88 1.26 -6.49
N ASN A 224 -2.69 2.25 -6.13
CA ASN A 224 -4.15 2.15 -6.14
C ASN A 224 -4.74 2.13 -7.55
N SER A 225 -4.10 2.79 -8.51
CA SER A 225 -4.61 2.90 -9.88
C SER A 225 -3.92 1.95 -10.86
N VAL A 226 -2.63 2.12 -11.09
CA VAL A 226 -1.89 1.32 -12.08
C VAL A 226 -1.84 -0.13 -11.64
N ALA A 227 -1.55 -0.40 -10.37
CA ALA A 227 -1.44 -1.77 -9.88
C ALA A 227 -2.77 -2.50 -9.78
N HIS A 228 -3.93 -1.84 -9.92
CA HIS A 228 -5.24 -2.49 -10.03
C HIS A 228 -5.73 -2.69 -11.47
N VAL A 229 -5.15 -1.99 -12.44
CA VAL A 229 -5.67 -1.96 -13.82
C VAL A 229 -4.69 -2.54 -14.84
N PHE A 230 -3.39 -2.30 -14.67
CA PHE A 230 -2.38 -2.57 -15.70
C PHE A 230 -1.32 -3.55 -15.22
N GLY A 231 -1.44 -4.81 -15.63
CA GLY A 231 -0.47 -5.85 -15.32
C GLY A 231 -1.02 -7.26 -15.53
N THR A 232 -0.26 -8.22 -15.04
CA THR A 232 -0.64 -9.65 -15.08
C THR A 232 -1.24 -10.10 -13.75
N ARG A 233 -1.88 -11.27 -13.69
CA ARG A 233 -2.49 -11.84 -12.48
C ARG A 233 -2.04 -13.29 -12.24
N PRO A 234 -0.74 -13.50 -12.01
CA PRO A 234 -0.15 -14.84 -11.89
C PRO A 234 -0.64 -15.67 -10.70
N TYR A 235 -1.23 -15.05 -9.67
CA TYR A 235 -1.67 -15.74 -8.45
C TYR A 235 -3.18 -15.87 -8.35
N ASP A 236 -3.92 -14.82 -8.71
CA ASP A 236 -5.37 -14.87 -8.79
C ASP A 236 -5.92 -13.91 -9.84
N LYS A 237 -6.53 -14.47 -10.89
CA LYS A 237 -7.15 -13.74 -12.00
C LYS A 237 -8.52 -13.15 -11.66
N ASN A 238 -9.11 -13.54 -10.54
CA ASN A 238 -10.47 -13.14 -10.15
C ASN A 238 -10.51 -11.85 -9.33
N ILE A 239 -9.35 -11.32 -8.92
CA ILE A 239 -9.21 -10.02 -8.23
C ILE A 239 -8.63 -8.97 -9.19
N CYS A 240 -8.93 -7.69 -9.00
CA CYS A 240 -8.38 -6.65 -9.87
C CYS A 240 -6.87 -6.40 -9.69
N PRO A 241 -6.27 -6.42 -8.47
CA PRO A 241 -4.83 -6.25 -8.26
C PRO A 241 -3.96 -7.05 -9.24
N THR A 242 -2.92 -6.41 -9.75
CA THR A 242 -2.05 -6.90 -10.81
C THR A 242 -0.58 -6.84 -10.41
N GLU A 243 0.22 -7.67 -11.07
CA GLU A 243 1.66 -7.54 -11.14
C GLU A 243 2.00 -6.45 -12.14
N SER A 244 2.42 -5.29 -11.62
CA SER A 244 2.76 -4.12 -12.42
C SER A 244 4.09 -4.30 -13.15
N PRO A 245 4.31 -3.56 -14.26
CA PRO A 245 5.61 -3.52 -14.91
C PRO A 245 6.76 -3.18 -13.95
N PRO A 246 8.00 -3.66 -14.19
CA PRO A 246 9.14 -3.44 -13.30
C PRO A 246 9.43 -1.97 -12.95
N LEU A 247 9.12 -1.04 -13.86
CA LEU A 247 9.25 0.41 -13.64
C LEU A 247 8.37 0.90 -12.48
N ILE A 248 7.13 0.42 -12.39
CA ILE A 248 6.21 0.80 -11.30
C ILE A 248 6.74 0.27 -9.98
N SER A 249 7.17 -1.01 -9.94
CA SER A 249 7.81 -1.59 -8.76
C SER A 249 9.05 -0.80 -8.32
N PHE A 250 9.83 -0.25 -9.25
CA PHE A 250 10.99 0.58 -8.91
C PHE A 250 10.59 1.92 -8.31
N ILE A 251 9.63 2.62 -8.94
CA ILE A 251 9.14 3.92 -8.47
C ILE A 251 8.50 3.78 -7.09
N THR A 252 7.79 2.68 -6.82
CA THR A 252 7.12 2.42 -5.54
C THR A 252 7.98 1.68 -4.52
N LEU A 253 9.30 1.59 -4.74
CA LEU A 253 10.28 0.89 -3.88
C LEU A 253 9.97 -0.59 -3.59
N GLY A 254 9.09 -1.20 -4.38
CA GLY A 254 8.78 -2.62 -4.34
C GLY A 254 7.31 -2.96 -4.09
N GLU A 255 6.39 -2.01 -4.20
CA GLU A 255 4.94 -2.27 -4.04
C GLU A 255 4.19 -2.54 -5.34
N GLY A 256 4.91 -2.69 -6.46
CA GLY A 256 4.28 -3.00 -7.75
C GLY A 256 3.84 -4.46 -7.92
N TRP A 257 4.24 -5.37 -7.03
CA TRP A 257 3.81 -6.77 -7.05
C TRP A 257 2.46 -6.98 -6.33
N HIS A 258 1.43 -6.31 -6.87
CA HIS A 258 0.19 -6.10 -6.13
C HIS A 258 -0.75 -7.31 -6.16
N ASN A 259 -0.74 -8.12 -7.24
CA ASN A 259 -1.48 -9.39 -7.27
C ASN A 259 -0.94 -10.35 -6.19
N TYR A 260 0.38 -10.49 -6.07
CA TYR A 260 0.98 -11.28 -5.00
C TYR A 260 0.59 -10.74 -3.62
N HIS A 261 0.75 -9.44 -3.43
CA HIS A 261 0.51 -8.79 -2.16
C HIS A 261 -0.93 -8.99 -1.65
N HIS A 262 -1.94 -8.84 -2.51
CA HIS A 262 -3.34 -9.04 -2.12
C HIS A 262 -3.67 -10.49 -1.77
N ILE A 263 -2.92 -11.44 -2.32
CA ILE A 263 -3.10 -12.87 -2.06
C ILE A 263 -2.35 -13.32 -0.80
N PHE A 264 -1.20 -12.70 -0.53
CA PHE A 264 -0.35 -13.01 0.60
C PHE A 264 0.01 -11.75 1.39
N PRO A 265 -0.98 -11.03 1.97
CA PRO A 265 -0.75 -9.73 2.59
C PRO A 265 0.20 -9.79 3.78
N TRP A 266 0.37 -10.95 4.42
CA TRP A 266 1.31 -11.14 5.54
C TRP A 266 2.77 -11.39 5.13
N ASP A 267 3.08 -11.53 3.84
CA ASP A 267 4.48 -11.68 3.39
C ASP A 267 5.22 -10.34 3.47
N TYR A 268 6.29 -10.26 4.28
CA TYR A 268 7.02 -9.02 4.51
C TYR A 268 7.68 -8.46 3.26
N ARG A 269 7.84 -9.28 2.22
CA ARG A 269 8.48 -8.90 0.96
C ARG A 269 7.52 -8.28 -0.03
N THR A 270 6.22 -8.49 0.17
CA THR A 270 5.13 -8.12 -0.76
C THR A 270 5.32 -8.63 -2.19
N ALA A 271 6.19 -9.63 -2.40
CA ALA A 271 6.50 -10.22 -3.70
C ALA A 271 6.96 -11.68 -3.54
N GLU A 272 6.70 -12.52 -4.55
CA GLU A 272 6.98 -13.96 -4.53
C GLU A 272 8.46 -14.30 -4.32
N ILE A 273 9.34 -14.03 -5.28
CA ILE A 273 10.81 -14.27 -5.26
C ILE A 273 11.43 -13.89 -6.62
N GLY A 274 12.67 -13.37 -6.63
CA GLY A 274 13.54 -13.40 -7.81
C GLY A 274 14.47 -12.20 -8.01
N LYS A 275 15.58 -12.15 -7.25
CA LYS A 275 16.72 -11.19 -7.32
C LYS A 275 16.60 -9.84 -6.62
N TYR A 276 15.45 -9.45 -6.05
CA TYR A 276 15.29 -8.26 -5.18
C TYR A 276 15.85 -6.92 -5.69
N ARG A 277 16.30 -6.83 -6.96
CA ARG A 277 17.02 -5.66 -7.49
C ARG A 277 16.19 -4.37 -7.45
N ILE A 278 14.88 -4.51 -7.33
CA ILE A 278 13.90 -3.43 -7.44
C ILE A 278 13.02 -3.31 -6.18
N ASN A 279 13.10 -4.26 -5.23
CA ASN A 279 12.36 -4.19 -3.97
C ASN A 279 13.24 -3.60 -2.87
N ILE A 280 13.42 -2.29 -2.93
CA ILE A 280 14.29 -1.52 -2.05
C ILE A 280 13.85 -1.66 -0.58
N THR A 281 12.54 -1.67 -0.33
CA THR A 281 11.98 -1.85 1.01
C THR A 281 12.32 -3.21 1.62
N THR A 282 12.27 -4.28 0.83
CA THR A 282 12.72 -5.60 1.33
C THR A 282 14.22 -5.61 1.66
N MET A 283 15.05 -4.94 0.85
CA MET A 283 16.48 -4.80 1.14
C MET A 283 16.72 -4.02 2.43
N PHE A 284 15.99 -2.92 2.65
CA PHE A 284 16.02 -2.16 3.89
C PHE A 284 15.61 -3.02 5.09
N LEU A 285 14.49 -3.74 5.01
CA LEU A 285 14.03 -4.61 6.10
C LEU A 285 15.03 -5.75 6.40
N ASN A 286 15.68 -6.31 5.39
CA ASN A 286 16.74 -7.30 5.58
C ASN A 286 17.95 -6.70 6.32
N LEU A 287 18.35 -5.46 5.99
CA LEU A 287 19.40 -4.74 6.72
C LEU A 287 18.99 -4.47 8.17
N MET A 288 17.76 -4.00 8.39
CA MET A 288 17.21 -3.77 9.74
C MET A 288 17.14 -5.08 10.54
N ALA A 289 16.86 -6.20 9.88
CA ALA A 289 16.87 -7.51 10.52
C ALA A 289 18.28 -7.99 10.85
N ALA A 290 19.26 -7.70 9.99
CA ALA A 290 20.67 -8.02 10.23
C ALA A 290 21.25 -7.29 11.45
N ILE A 291 20.86 -6.02 11.67
CA ILE A 291 21.23 -5.26 12.87
C ILE A 291 20.30 -5.51 14.07
N GLY A 292 19.34 -6.44 13.94
CA GLY A 292 18.43 -6.85 15.01
C GLY A 292 17.36 -5.82 15.39
N TRP A 293 17.05 -4.87 14.51
CA TRP A 293 15.97 -3.88 14.67
C TRP A 293 14.63 -4.39 14.13
N ALA A 294 14.64 -5.24 13.10
CA ALA A 294 13.49 -5.99 12.62
C ALA A 294 13.62 -7.48 12.97
N TYR A 295 12.51 -8.15 13.25
CA TYR A 295 12.47 -9.56 13.63
C TYR A 295 11.11 -10.17 13.30
N ASP A 296 10.97 -11.49 13.39
CA ASP A 296 9.71 -12.20 13.09
C ASP A 296 9.19 -11.93 11.66
N LEU A 297 10.11 -11.89 10.69
CA LEU A 297 9.84 -11.62 9.27
C LEU A 297 9.14 -12.83 8.63
N LYS A 298 7.90 -12.63 8.17
CA LYS A 298 7.02 -13.70 7.67
C LYS A 298 7.08 -13.81 6.15
N THR A 299 7.28 -15.02 5.66
CA THR A 299 7.32 -15.33 4.23
C THR A 299 6.42 -16.51 3.92
N VAL A 300 5.84 -16.51 2.72
CA VAL A 300 5.05 -17.64 2.23
C VAL A 300 5.97 -18.70 1.64
N SER A 301 5.67 -19.97 1.91
CA SER A 301 6.39 -21.08 1.29
C SER A 301 6.16 -21.14 -0.22
N LEU A 302 7.19 -21.53 -0.97
CA LEU A 302 7.11 -21.73 -2.42
C LEU A 302 6.01 -22.72 -2.82
N GLU A 303 5.75 -23.71 -1.99
CA GLU A 303 4.68 -24.69 -2.20
C GLU A 303 3.31 -24.03 -2.18
N SER A 304 3.02 -23.19 -1.18
CA SER A 304 1.74 -22.47 -1.08
C SER A 304 1.55 -21.51 -2.26
N ILE A 305 2.61 -20.82 -2.67
CA ILE A 305 2.55 -19.90 -3.82
C ILE A 305 2.28 -20.68 -5.12
N ALA A 306 2.96 -21.81 -5.34
CA ALA A 306 2.75 -22.66 -6.50
C ALA A 306 1.32 -23.24 -6.53
N LYS A 307 0.81 -23.73 -5.39
CA LYS A 307 -0.56 -24.22 -5.25
C LYS A 307 -1.57 -23.12 -5.61
N ARG A 308 -1.43 -21.92 -5.05
CA ARG A 308 -2.32 -20.78 -5.33
C ARG A 308 -2.29 -20.36 -6.79
N ALA A 309 -1.11 -20.18 -7.36
CA ALA A 309 -0.96 -19.83 -8.77
C ALA A 309 -1.54 -20.89 -9.71
N SER A 310 -1.39 -22.18 -9.40
CA SER A 310 -1.99 -23.26 -10.21
C SER A 310 -3.52 -23.29 -10.14
N ARG A 311 -4.10 -22.86 -9.01
CA ARG A 311 -5.54 -22.89 -8.76
C ARG A 311 -6.26 -21.69 -9.38
N THR A 312 -5.71 -20.49 -9.23
CA THR A 312 -6.40 -19.24 -9.59
C THR A 312 -5.61 -18.30 -10.50
N GLY A 313 -4.34 -18.59 -10.79
CA GLY A 313 -3.51 -17.75 -11.64
C GLY A 313 -4.02 -17.67 -13.09
N ASP A 314 -3.62 -16.61 -13.78
CA ASP A 314 -3.90 -16.38 -15.20
C ASP A 314 -2.94 -17.12 -16.17
N GLY A 315 -1.99 -17.90 -15.63
CA GLY A 315 -0.99 -18.64 -16.41
C GLY A 315 0.26 -17.85 -16.78
N THR A 316 0.38 -16.58 -16.37
CA THR A 316 1.55 -15.73 -16.67
C THR A 316 2.75 -15.98 -15.75
N ARG A 317 2.56 -16.72 -14.65
CA ARG A 317 3.63 -17.07 -13.72
C ARG A 317 4.66 -17.99 -14.40
N ILE A 318 5.88 -17.49 -14.59
CA ILE A 318 6.99 -18.28 -15.15
C ILE A 318 7.49 -19.27 -14.09
N LEU A 319 7.24 -20.57 -14.31
CA LEU A 319 7.66 -21.66 -13.42
C LEU A 319 9.19 -21.86 -13.45
N ASP A 320 9.83 -21.95 -12.28
CA ASP A 320 11.05 -22.76 -12.18
C ASP A 320 10.63 -24.25 -12.20
N LYS A 321 11.31 -25.04 -13.05
CA LYS A 321 11.03 -26.47 -13.32
C LYS A 321 11.02 -27.36 -12.08
N ARG A 322 11.50 -26.86 -10.93
CA ARG A 322 11.54 -27.58 -9.64
C ARG A 322 10.19 -27.70 -8.94
N THR A 323 9.20 -26.88 -9.30
CA THR A 323 7.93 -26.76 -8.56
C THR A 323 6.76 -27.52 -9.20
N THR A 324 6.97 -28.14 -10.37
CA THR A 324 5.93 -28.73 -11.21
C THR A 324 5.30 -30.02 -10.62
N ASN A 325 5.94 -30.66 -9.63
CA ASN A 325 5.56 -31.98 -9.14
C ASN A 325 4.72 -31.99 -7.85
N LEU A 326 4.24 -30.83 -7.35
CA LEU A 326 3.64 -30.72 -6.00
C LEU A 326 2.11 -30.49 -5.97
N VAL A 327 1.40 -30.64 -7.09
CA VAL A 327 -0.02 -30.20 -7.14
C VAL A 327 -0.99 -31.39 -7.04
N GLN A 328 -1.53 -31.62 -5.83
CA GLN A 328 -2.81 -32.29 -5.64
C GLN A 328 -3.83 -31.29 -5.09
N HIS A 329 -5.04 -31.32 -5.68
CA HIS A 329 -6.13 -30.38 -5.46
C HIS A 329 -6.74 -30.48 -4.06
N GLN A 330 -6.92 -29.33 -3.41
CA GLN A 330 -7.98 -29.11 -2.42
C GLN A 330 -8.62 -27.73 -2.66
N ASN A 331 -9.95 -27.70 -2.53
CA ASN A 331 -10.78 -26.53 -2.73
C ASN A 331 -10.89 -25.73 -1.42
N SER A 332 -10.44 -24.47 -1.42
CA SER A 332 -10.88 -23.46 -0.45
C SER A 332 -11.18 -22.16 -1.20
N GLU A 333 -12.42 -21.66 -1.12
CA GLU A 333 -12.74 -20.30 -1.57
C GLU A 333 -11.86 -19.31 -0.79
N SER A 334 -11.24 -18.35 -1.49
CA SER A 334 -10.32 -17.42 -0.84
C SER A 334 -11.09 -16.28 -0.21
N ASP A 335 -11.26 -16.32 1.11
CA ASP A 335 -11.66 -15.15 1.87
C ASP A 335 -10.58 -14.07 1.77
N LEU A 336 -11.00 -12.85 1.46
CA LEU A 336 -10.12 -11.68 1.46
C LEU A 336 -9.66 -11.39 2.89
N ILE A 337 -8.34 -11.33 3.11
CA ILE A 337 -7.77 -11.04 4.42
C ILE A 337 -6.86 -9.81 4.38
N TRP A 338 -6.73 -9.14 5.52
CA TRP A 338 -5.93 -7.92 5.61
C TRP A 338 -4.47 -8.19 6.00
N GLY A 339 -4.11 -9.33 6.61
CA GLY A 339 -2.73 -9.57 7.04
C GLY A 339 -2.59 -10.58 8.18
N TRP A 340 -1.46 -10.53 8.90
CA TRP A 340 -1.14 -11.52 9.94
C TRP A 340 -1.97 -11.35 11.22
N GLY A 341 -2.64 -12.42 11.62
CA GLY A 341 -3.53 -12.43 12.79
C GLY A 341 -4.91 -11.83 12.50
N ASP A 342 -5.30 -11.77 11.23
CA ASP A 342 -6.68 -11.57 10.82
C ASP A 342 -7.55 -12.76 11.30
N LYS A 343 -8.76 -12.47 11.78
CA LYS A 343 -9.69 -13.48 12.30
C LYS A 343 -10.20 -14.45 11.22
N ASP A 344 -10.20 -13.99 9.97
CA ASP A 344 -10.65 -14.79 8.82
C ASP A 344 -9.47 -15.54 8.17
N MET A 345 -8.26 -15.48 8.76
CA MET A 345 -7.10 -16.23 8.31
C MET A 345 -7.20 -17.70 8.78
N GLY A 346 -7.53 -18.60 7.85
CA GLY A 346 -7.60 -20.04 8.14
C GLY A 346 -6.26 -20.71 8.47
N ASP A 347 -6.34 -21.86 9.16
CA ASP A 347 -5.17 -22.65 9.60
C ASP A 347 -4.24 -23.08 8.46
N GLU A 348 -4.80 -23.23 7.25
CA GLU A 348 -4.03 -23.54 6.05
C GLU A 348 -2.94 -22.51 5.78
N TYR A 349 -3.19 -21.23 6.02
CA TYR A 349 -2.20 -20.18 5.81
C TYR A 349 -1.08 -20.24 6.85
N LEU A 350 -1.40 -20.61 8.10
CA LEU A 350 -0.43 -20.71 9.20
C LEU A 350 0.58 -21.83 8.97
N ASN A 351 0.13 -22.95 8.38
CA ASN A 351 0.98 -24.12 8.12
C ASN A 351 2.07 -23.87 7.07
N TYR A 352 1.89 -22.87 6.20
CA TYR A 352 2.83 -22.55 5.10
C TYR A 352 3.65 -21.28 5.33
N VAL A 353 3.64 -20.71 6.54
CA VAL A 353 4.42 -19.53 6.88
C VAL A 353 5.81 -19.91 7.38
N LYS A 354 6.82 -19.34 6.73
CA LYS A 354 8.20 -19.37 7.21
C LYS A 354 8.52 -18.05 7.90
N ILE A 355 8.83 -18.14 9.19
CA ILE A 355 9.26 -17.01 10.03
C ILE A 355 10.78 -17.02 10.13
N THR A 356 11.41 -15.92 9.74
CA THR A 356 12.86 -15.69 9.86
C THR A 356 13.18 -14.64 10.92
N ASN A 357 14.42 -14.63 11.41
CA ASN A 357 14.89 -13.72 12.46
C ASN A 357 13.95 -13.73 13.68
N ARG A 358 13.61 -14.93 14.19
CA ARG A 358 12.81 -15.03 15.42
C ARG A 358 13.55 -14.30 16.55
N LYS A 359 12.78 -13.66 17.44
CA LYS A 359 13.35 -13.03 18.65
C LYS A 359 14.01 -14.16 19.46
N TYR A 360 15.34 -14.10 19.61
CA TYR A 360 16.00 -14.87 20.65
C TYR A 360 15.61 -14.21 21.97
N ASP A 361 14.99 -15.00 22.85
CA ASP A 361 14.54 -14.54 24.17
C ASP A 361 15.71 -14.02 25.02
#